data_AF-A0A1A8U7Y8-F1
#
_entry.id   AF-A0A1A8U7Y8-F1
#
_cell.length_a   1.000
_cell.length_b   1.000
_cell.length_c   1.000
_cell.angle_alpha   90.00
_cell.angle_beta   90.00
_cell.angle_gamma   90.00
#
_symmetry.space_group_name_H-M   'P 1'
#
loop_
_entity.id
_entity.type
_entity.pdbx_description
1 polymer ?
#
loop_
_entity_poly.entity_id
_entity_poly.type
_entity_poly.pdbx_seq_one_letter_code
_entity_poly.pdbx_strand_id
1 'polypeptide(L)'
;MVVVRCSVPACTFATDDVSEALAVALLANHGLAHQSWTEPAAPVRAPGLPGPAQDRPRVDVGMSIEEWNVFTCRWNLFRAGSGIGDAQAPFQLFQCARPELGDSLLKANPDAATGPVETLLAGMRSLTVIPVATCVLRTELLQLRQDHDEPFRAFAARVRGKAETCAYNAVCGCGH
;
A
#
# COMPACT_ATOMS: atom_id res chain seq x y z
N MET A 1 2.54 -65.65 20.08
CA MET A 1 1.86 -64.34 20.03
C MET A 1 2.93 -63.32 19.64
N VAL A 2 2.56 -62.22 18.96
CA VAL A 2 3.49 -61.34 18.25
C VAL A 2 3.26 -59.88 18.63
N VAL A 3 4.35 -59.17 18.92
CA VAL A 3 4.38 -57.72 19.14
C VAL A 3 4.94 -57.06 17.87
N VAL A 4 4.12 -56.23 17.21
CA VAL A 4 4.51 -55.53 15.97
C VAL A 4 4.60 -54.02 16.24
N ARG A 5 5.72 -53.41 15.84
CA ARG A 5 5.96 -51.96 15.97
C ARG A 5 5.62 -51.23 14.67
N CYS A 6 5.08 -50.02 14.77
CA CYS A 6 4.87 -49.16 13.62
C CYS A 6 6.22 -48.78 12.97
N SER A 7 6.26 -48.76 11.64
CA SER A 7 7.47 -48.44 10.85
C SER A 7 7.62 -46.94 10.54
N VAL A 8 6.65 -46.10 10.94
CA VAL A 8 6.68 -44.65 10.68
C VAL A 8 7.67 -43.94 11.63
N PRO A 9 8.60 -43.11 11.13
CA PRO A 9 9.51 -42.33 11.97
C PRO A 9 8.75 -41.44 12.96
N ALA A 10 9.22 -41.37 14.20
CA ALA A 10 8.60 -40.65 15.33
C ALA A 10 7.26 -41.21 15.85
N CYS A 11 6.78 -42.35 15.33
CA CYS A 11 5.65 -43.07 15.92
C CYS A 11 6.13 -44.10 16.96
N THR A 12 5.54 -44.08 18.16
CA THR A 12 5.88 -45.01 19.25
C THR A 12 4.88 -46.16 19.40
N PHE A 13 3.94 -46.31 18.47
CA PHE A 13 2.91 -47.34 18.55
C PHE A 13 3.48 -48.75 18.37
N ALA A 14 3.07 -49.66 19.26
CA ALA A 14 3.32 -51.08 19.18
C ALA A 14 2.06 -51.83 19.62
N THR A 15 1.77 -52.98 19.00
CA THR A 15 0.68 -53.84 19.46
C THR A 15 1.08 -54.56 20.75
N ASP A 16 0.11 -54.93 21.58
CA ASP A 16 0.35 -55.89 22.67
C ASP A 16 0.64 -57.30 22.11
N ASP A 17 1.02 -58.24 22.98
CA ASP A 17 1.30 -59.63 22.60
C ASP A 17 0.00 -60.37 22.22
N VAL A 18 -0.39 -60.25 20.95
CA VAL A 18 -1.66 -60.76 20.43
C VAL A 18 -1.46 -61.76 19.29
N SER A 19 -2.55 -62.35 18.81
CA SER A 19 -2.52 -63.21 17.62
C SER A 19 -2.15 -62.40 16.36
N GLU A 20 -1.50 -63.05 15.40
CA GLU A 20 -1.01 -62.38 14.18
C GLU A 20 -2.13 -61.67 13.41
N ALA A 21 -3.30 -62.29 13.29
CA ALA A 21 -4.46 -61.69 12.63
C ALA A 21 -4.94 -60.40 13.33
N LEU A 22 -4.89 -60.37 14.67
CA LEU A 22 -5.28 -59.19 15.44
C LEU A 22 -4.20 -58.10 15.37
N ALA A 23 -2.92 -58.48 15.42
CA ALA A 23 -1.81 -57.54 15.27
C ALA A 23 -1.87 -56.80 13.91
N VAL A 24 -2.16 -57.53 12.82
CA VAL A 24 -2.33 -56.94 11.48
C VAL A 24 -3.51 -55.98 11.44
N ALA A 25 -4.66 -56.36 12.01
CA ALA A 25 -5.84 -55.50 12.04
C ALA A 25 -5.62 -54.20 12.85
N LEU A 26 -4.96 -54.31 14.01
CA LEU A 26 -4.61 -53.16 14.85
C LEU A 26 -3.63 -52.21 14.15
N LEU A 27 -2.61 -52.76 13.49
CA LEU A 27 -1.64 -51.97 12.75
C LEU A 27 -2.27 -51.28 11.53
N ALA A 28 -3.18 -51.95 10.81
CA ALA A 28 -3.90 -51.37 9.69
C ALA A 28 -4.80 -50.20 10.11
N ASN A 29 -5.49 -50.32 11.25
CA ASN A 29 -6.28 -49.23 11.82
C ASN A 29 -5.40 -48.05 12.23
N HIS A 30 -4.29 -48.32 12.93
CA HIS A 30 -3.31 -47.30 13.30
C HIS A 30 -2.76 -46.54 12.08
N GLY A 31 -2.57 -47.21 10.94
CA GLY A 31 -2.14 -46.60 9.68
C GLY A 31 -3.05 -45.46 9.19
N LEU A 32 -4.35 -45.48 9.53
CA LEU A 32 -5.28 -44.39 9.20
C LEU A 32 -4.91 -43.07 9.90
N ALA A 33 -4.31 -43.13 11.09
CA ALA A 33 -3.84 -41.94 11.82
C ALA A 33 -2.63 -41.26 11.14
N HIS A 34 -1.86 -42.02 10.34
CA HIS A 34 -0.77 -41.47 9.53
C HIS A 34 -1.25 -40.88 8.20
N GLN A 35 -2.39 -41.32 7.68
CA GLN A 35 -2.99 -40.71 6.49
C GLN A 35 -3.51 -39.29 6.76
N SER A 36 -3.83 -38.97 8.02
CA SER A 36 -4.24 -37.63 8.46
C SER A 36 -3.08 -36.66 8.74
N TRP A 37 -1.83 -37.05 8.49
CA TRP A 37 -0.65 -36.20 8.70
C TRP A 37 -0.05 -35.72 7.38
N THR A 38 -0.88 -35.16 6.51
CA THR A 38 -0.48 -33.92 5.84
C THR A 38 -0.53 -32.84 6.91
N GLU A 39 0.60 -32.16 7.15
CA GLU A 39 0.61 -30.98 8.02
C GLU A 39 -0.60 -30.11 7.66
N PRO A 40 -1.50 -29.80 8.62
CA PRO A 40 -2.48 -28.77 8.38
C PRO A 40 -1.66 -27.51 8.18
N ALA A 41 -1.60 -27.05 6.92
CA ALA A 41 -1.13 -25.71 6.61
C ALA A 41 -1.78 -24.79 7.64
N ALA A 42 -0.94 -24.01 8.36
CA ALA A 42 -1.39 -23.06 9.35
C ALA A 42 -2.66 -22.38 8.85
N PRO A 43 -3.72 -22.21 9.67
CA PRO A 43 -4.97 -21.65 9.19
C PRO A 43 -4.63 -20.35 8.50
N VAL A 44 -4.71 -20.35 7.17
CA VAL A 44 -4.62 -19.14 6.37
C VAL A 44 -5.78 -18.35 6.93
N ARG A 45 -5.43 -17.31 7.69
CA ARG A 45 -6.39 -16.34 8.19
C ARG A 45 -7.24 -16.02 6.98
N ALA A 46 -8.52 -16.42 7.00
CA ALA A 46 -9.43 -16.08 5.93
C ALA A 46 -9.21 -14.59 5.69
N PRO A 47 -8.90 -14.14 4.45
CA PRO A 47 -8.71 -12.73 4.19
C PRO A 47 -9.93 -12.05 4.81
N GLY A 48 -9.70 -11.26 5.86
CA GLY A 48 -10.78 -10.47 6.42
C GLY A 48 -11.45 -9.77 5.24
N LEU A 49 -12.78 -9.76 5.21
CA LEU A 49 -13.54 -9.08 4.16
C LEU A 49 -12.76 -7.83 3.75
N PRO A 50 -12.30 -7.73 2.49
CA PRO A 50 -11.49 -6.61 2.06
C PRO A 50 -12.17 -5.35 2.54
N GLY A 51 -11.44 -4.51 3.29
CA GLY A 51 -11.95 -3.20 3.64
C GLY A 51 -12.45 -2.50 2.38
N PRO A 52 -13.37 -1.52 2.50
CA PRO A 52 -13.87 -0.79 1.34
C PRO A 52 -12.72 -0.39 0.43
N ALA A 53 -12.82 -0.74 -0.86
CA ALA A 53 -11.75 -0.47 -1.82
C ALA A 53 -11.41 1.02 -1.77
N GLN A 54 -10.15 1.34 -1.48
CA GLN A 54 -9.71 2.72 -1.49
C GLN A 54 -9.70 3.24 -2.92
N ASP A 55 -10.31 4.41 -3.14
CA ASP A 55 -10.32 5.04 -4.45
C ASP A 55 -8.89 5.38 -4.87
N ARG A 56 -8.53 4.95 -6.09
CA ARG A 56 -7.22 5.26 -6.65
C ARG A 56 -7.14 6.75 -6.95
N PRO A 57 -6.12 7.45 -6.42
CA PRO A 57 -5.93 8.86 -6.73
C PRO A 57 -5.64 9.06 -8.21
N ARG A 58 -6.11 10.18 -8.76
CA ARG A 58 -5.94 10.55 -10.16
C ARG A 58 -5.18 11.87 -10.23
N VAL A 59 -4.31 11.97 -11.22
CA VAL A 59 -3.52 13.17 -11.49
C VAL A 59 -3.50 13.44 -12.99
N ASP A 60 -3.54 14.71 -13.34
CA ASP A 60 -3.70 15.21 -14.70
C ASP A 60 -2.78 16.38 -15.00
N VAL A 61 -2.69 16.77 -16.26
CA VAL A 61 -1.91 17.93 -16.72
C VAL A 61 -2.59 19.23 -16.27
N GLY A 62 -1.81 20.25 -15.92
CA GLY A 62 -2.32 21.59 -15.63
C GLY A 62 -2.83 21.82 -14.21
N MET A 63 -2.47 20.95 -13.26
CA MET A 63 -2.84 21.06 -11.86
C MET A 63 -2.05 22.16 -11.15
N SER A 64 -2.68 22.77 -10.14
CA SER A 64 -2.01 23.68 -9.21
C SER A 64 -1.05 22.92 -8.27
N ILE A 65 -0.16 23.67 -7.61
CA ILE A 65 0.77 23.10 -6.62
C ILE A 65 -0.02 22.53 -5.42
N GLU A 66 -1.10 23.19 -5.03
CA GLU A 66 -1.99 22.79 -3.95
C GLU A 66 -2.65 21.44 -4.26
N GLU A 67 -3.20 21.28 -5.47
CA GLU A 67 -3.79 20.02 -5.91
C GLU A 67 -2.75 18.89 -6.02
N TRP A 68 -1.53 19.20 -6.47
CA TRP A 68 -0.42 18.26 -6.47
C TRP A 68 -0.04 17.78 -5.07
N ASN A 69 0.00 18.69 -4.08
CA ASN A 69 0.28 18.33 -2.69
C ASN A 69 -0.81 17.41 -2.13
N VAL A 70 -2.09 17.71 -2.40
CA VAL A 70 -3.22 16.85 -2.02
C VAL A 70 -3.11 15.47 -2.68
N PHE A 71 -2.77 15.41 -3.97
CA PHE A 71 -2.53 14.15 -4.67
C PHE A 71 -1.42 13.33 -4.01
N THR A 72 -0.29 13.94 -3.69
CA THR A 72 0.86 13.27 -3.05
C THR A 72 0.47 12.67 -1.69
N CYS A 73 -0.29 13.42 -0.88
CA CYS A 73 -0.84 12.91 0.38
C CYS A 73 -1.80 11.73 0.18
N ARG A 74 -2.72 11.83 -0.78
CA ARG A 74 -3.65 10.75 -1.13
C ARG A 74 -2.94 9.51 -1.65
N TRP A 75 -1.91 9.68 -2.47
CA TRP A 75 -1.06 8.60 -2.95
C TRP A 75 -0.37 7.86 -1.80
N ASN A 76 0.22 8.60 -0.85
CA ASN A 76 0.88 7.99 0.31
C ASN A 76 -0.12 7.20 1.17
N LEU A 77 -1.31 7.76 1.39
CA LEU A 77 -2.38 7.07 2.12
C LEU A 77 -2.86 5.81 1.37
N PHE A 78 -3.05 5.91 0.05
CA PHE A 78 -3.46 4.79 -0.81
C PHE A 78 -2.41 3.67 -0.81
N ARG A 79 -1.13 4.01 -0.94
CA ARG A 79 0.00 3.06 -0.88
C ARG A 79 0.05 2.35 0.46
N ALA A 80 -0.04 3.10 1.56
CA ALA A 80 -0.03 2.55 2.91
C ALA A 80 -1.26 1.67 3.18
N GLY A 81 -2.46 2.13 2.78
CA GLY A 81 -3.72 1.41 3.00
C GLY A 81 -3.88 0.17 2.14
N SER A 82 -3.29 0.15 0.94
CA SER A 82 -3.37 -0.98 0.01
C SER A 82 -2.22 -1.98 0.15
N GLY A 83 -1.25 -1.73 1.05
CA GLY A 83 -0.08 -2.60 1.24
C GLY A 83 0.84 -2.66 0.01
N ILE A 84 0.89 -1.60 -0.79
CA ILE A 84 1.71 -1.55 -2.01
C ILE A 84 3.18 -1.43 -1.61
N GLY A 85 3.93 -2.51 -1.82
CA GLY A 85 5.37 -2.56 -1.60
C GLY A 85 6.18 -1.77 -2.63
N ASP A 86 7.44 -1.52 -2.32
CA ASP A 86 8.33 -0.63 -3.09
C ASP A 86 8.53 -1.08 -4.54
N ALA A 87 8.61 -2.39 -4.79
CA ALA A 87 8.75 -2.94 -6.13
C ALA A 87 7.53 -2.68 -7.03
N GLN A 88 6.33 -2.54 -6.44
CA GLN A 88 5.09 -2.31 -7.17
C GLN A 88 4.70 -0.83 -7.21
N ALA A 89 5.25 -0.01 -6.30
CA ALA A 89 4.89 1.39 -6.15
C ALA A 89 5.02 2.21 -7.45
N PRO A 90 6.10 2.10 -8.26
CA PRO A 90 6.22 2.84 -9.52
C PRO A 90 5.12 2.50 -10.53
N PHE A 91 4.82 1.21 -10.71
CA PHE A 91 3.76 0.76 -11.62
C PHE A 91 2.38 1.23 -11.17
N GLN A 92 2.11 1.16 -9.87
CA GLN A 92 0.85 1.62 -9.28
C GLN A 92 0.70 3.14 -9.34
N LEU A 93 1.81 3.87 -9.16
CA LEU A 93 1.84 5.33 -9.29
C LEU A 93 1.61 5.75 -10.74
N PHE A 94 2.23 5.08 -11.71
CA PHE A 94 2.04 5.37 -13.13
C PHE A 94 0.56 5.23 -13.54
N GLN A 95 -0.13 4.22 -13.02
CA GLN A 95 -1.57 4.03 -13.22
C GLN A 95 -2.46 5.11 -12.56
N CYS A 96 -1.90 6.00 -11.74
CA CYS A 96 -2.61 7.17 -11.20
C CYS A 96 -2.66 8.31 -12.23
N ALA A 97 -1.72 8.35 -13.19
CA ALA A 97 -1.72 9.31 -14.28
C ALA A 97 -2.92 9.09 -15.23
N ARG A 98 -3.56 10.18 -15.64
CA ARG A 98 -4.49 10.16 -16.79
C ARG A 98 -3.73 9.88 -18.10
N PRO A 99 -4.41 9.42 -19.16
CA PRO A 99 -3.76 9.05 -20.42
C PRO A 99 -2.85 10.13 -21.00
N GLU A 100 -3.28 11.39 -21.00
CA GLU A 100 -2.49 12.51 -21.55
C GLU A 100 -1.15 12.69 -20.81
N LEU A 101 -1.18 12.63 -19.48
CA LEU A 101 0.01 12.68 -18.64
C LEU A 101 0.89 11.43 -18.81
N GLY A 102 0.27 10.24 -18.84
CA GLY A 102 0.96 8.96 -19.02
C GLY A 102 1.72 8.90 -20.33
N ASP A 103 1.09 9.30 -21.43
CA ASP A 103 1.71 9.36 -22.76
C ASP A 103 2.86 10.37 -22.79
N SER A 104 2.69 11.53 -22.13
CA SER A 104 3.73 12.55 -22.05
C SER A 104 4.94 12.07 -21.23
N LEU A 105 4.70 11.33 -20.14
CA LEU A 105 5.75 10.70 -19.34
C LEU A 105 6.53 9.67 -20.14
N LEU A 106 5.85 8.77 -20.88
CA LEU A 106 6.51 7.75 -21.69
C LEU A 106 7.30 8.35 -22.87
N LYS A 107 6.81 9.45 -23.45
CA LYS A 107 7.56 10.21 -24.48
C LYS A 107 8.81 10.85 -23.91
N ALA A 108 8.74 11.40 -22.69
CA ALA A 108 9.89 12.04 -22.04
C ALA A 108 10.89 11.02 -21.46
N ASN A 109 10.38 9.90 -20.96
CA ASN A 109 11.15 8.82 -20.37
C ASN A 109 10.42 7.47 -20.58
N PRO A 110 10.84 6.66 -21.57
CA PRO A 110 10.22 5.36 -21.85
C PRO A 110 10.23 4.40 -20.65
N ASP A 111 11.22 4.53 -19.77
CA ASP A 111 11.42 3.69 -18.59
C ASP A 111 10.84 4.32 -17.30
N ALA A 112 9.95 5.30 -17.42
CA ALA A 112 9.40 6.05 -16.28
C ALA A 112 8.77 5.14 -15.19
N ALA A 113 8.17 4.01 -15.57
CA ALA A 113 7.48 3.11 -14.66
C ALA A 113 8.38 2.05 -14.00
N THR A 114 9.65 1.90 -14.42
CA THR A 114 10.57 0.88 -13.89
C THR A 114 11.61 1.45 -12.93
N GLY A 115 11.75 2.78 -12.87
CA GLY A 115 12.66 3.47 -11.98
C GLY A 115 12.13 3.67 -10.54
N PRO A 116 12.92 4.34 -9.67
CA PRO A 116 12.49 4.70 -8.33
C PRO A 116 11.21 5.55 -8.32
N VAL A 117 10.35 5.32 -7.33
CA VAL A 117 9.07 6.05 -7.19
C VAL A 117 9.26 7.56 -7.08
N GLU A 118 10.34 8.01 -6.46
CA GLU A 118 10.68 9.43 -6.31
C GLU A 118 11.02 10.09 -7.65
N THR A 119 11.73 9.37 -8.52
CA THR A 119 12.05 9.85 -9.87
C THR A 119 10.78 9.97 -10.71
N LEU A 120 9.87 9.01 -10.57
CA LEU A 120 8.57 9.06 -11.24
C LEU A 120 7.72 10.22 -10.71
N LEU A 121 7.65 10.44 -9.39
CA LEU A 121 6.94 11.58 -8.80
C LEU A 121 7.52 12.92 -9.28
N ALA A 122 8.85 13.06 -9.37
CA ALA A 122 9.49 14.26 -9.88
C ALA A 122 9.16 14.51 -11.36
N GLY A 123 9.22 13.45 -12.18
CA GLY A 123 8.84 13.50 -13.60
C GLY A 123 7.37 13.90 -13.78
N MET A 124 6.47 13.25 -13.06
CA MET A 124 5.04 13.57 -13.03
C MET A 124 4.83 15.04 -12.65
N ARG A 125 5.42 15.50 -11.55
CA ARG A 125 5.30 16.89 -11.08
C ARG A 125 5.69 17.91 -12.15
N SER A 126 6.77 17.64 -12.88
CA SER A 126 7.29 18.56 -13.89
C SER A 126 6.35 18.74 -15.09
N LEU A 127 5.51 17.74 -15.37
CA LEU A 127 4.54 17.78 -16.47
C LEU A 127 3.15 18.21 -16.00
N THR A 128 2.81 17.97 -14.73
CA THR A 128 1.47 18.28 -14.21
C THR A 128 1.36 19.70 -13.67
N VAL A 129 2.39 20.19 -12.98
CA VAL A 129 2.33 21.44 -12.23
C VAL A 129 2.72 22.61 -13.12
N ILE A 130 1.80 23.54 -13.32
CA ILE A 130 2.11 24.82 -13.98
C ILE A 130 2.86 25.70 -12.98
N PRO A 131 4.11 26.11 -13.28
CA PRO A 131 4.85 26.96 -12.37
C PRO A 131 4.20 28.35 -12.28
N VAL A 132 3.87 28.76 -11.07
CA VAL A 132 3.39 30.12 -10.76
C VAL A 132 4.48 30.83 -9.96
N ALA A 133 4.75 32.09 -10.32
CA ALA A 133 5.75 32.89 -9.62
C ALA A 133 5.39 33.05 -8.14
N THR A 134 6.36 32.88 -7.24
CA THR A 134 6.15 32.94 -5.79
C THR A 134 5.50 34.26 -5.33
N CYS A 135 5.79 35.37 -6.01
CA CYS A 135 5.17 36.67 -5.69
C CYS A 135 3.65 36.67 -5.92
N VAL A 136 3.17 35.97 -6.95
CA VAL A 136 1.74 35.81 -7.23
C VAL A 136 1.09 35.00 -6.12
N LEU A 137 1.67 33.85 -5.76
CA LEU A 137 1.17 32.99 -4.67
C LEU A 137 1.07 33.75 -3.34
N ARG A 138 2.10 34.52 -2.99
CA ARG A 138 2.11 35.36 -1.78
C ARG A 138 1.06 36.47 -1.82
N THR A 139 0.87 37.09 -2.98
CA THR A 139 -0.16 38.12 -3.17
C THR A 139 -1.56 37.52 -3.00
N GLU A 140 -1.82 36.37 -3.61
CA GLU A 140 -3.09 35.64 -3.47
C GLU A 140 -3.36 35.27 -2.00
N LEU A 141 -2.35 34.76 -1.28
CA LEU A 141 -2.47 34.44 0.15
C LEU A 141 -2.87 35.68 0.96
N LEU A 142 -2.21 36.83 0.73
CA LEU A 142 -2.49 38.07 1.44
C LEU A 142 -3.87 38.66 1.11
N GLN A 143 -4.41 38.32 -0.07
CA GLN A 143 -5.73 38.75 -0.51
C GLN A 143 -6.86 37.82 -0.05
N LEU A 144 -6.54 36.64 0.53
CA LEU A 144 -7.55 35.72 1.02
C LEU A 144 -8.45 36.37 2.08
N ARG A 145 -9.75 36.23 1.88
CA ARG A 145 -10.80 36.60 2.82
C ARG A 145 -11.75 35.44 2.99
N GLN A 146 -12.33 35.32 4.19
CA GLN A 146 -13.41 34.39 4.45
C GLN A 146 -14.64 34.85 3.65
N ASP A 147 -15.21 33.95 2.87
CA ASP A 147 -16.44 34.22 2.12
C ASP A 147 -17.67 34.20 3.05
N HIS A 148 -18.79 34.80 2.60
CA HIS A 148 -20.00 34.95 3.42
C HIS A 148 -20.54 33.62 3.97
N ASP A 149 -20.46 32.55 3.19
CA ASP A 149 -20.99 31.23 3.54
C ASP A 149 -19.90 30.19 3.90
N GLU A 150 -18.64 30.64 4.05
CA GLU A 150 -17.53 29.74 4.38
C GLU A 150 -17.38 29.63 5.91
N PRO A 151 -17.44 28.43 6.51
CA PRO A 151 -17.16 28.28 7.93
C PRO A 151 -15.68 28.54 8.22
N PHE A 152 -15.36 29.15 9.36
CA PHE A 152 -13.99 29.51 9.75
C PHE A 152 -12.98 28.36 9.59
N ARG A 153 -13.38 27.12 9.93
CA ARG A 153 -12.50 25.93 9.78
C ARG A 153 -12.10 25.66 8.33
N ALA A 154 -13.00 25.88 7.38
CA ALA A 154 -12.72 25.70 5.95
C ALA A 154 -11.79 26.81 5.46
N PHE A 155 -12.05 28.06 5.89
CA PHE A 155 -11.18 29.20 5.60
C PHE A 155 -9.76 28.98 6.14
N ALA A 156 -9.62 28.56 7.40
CA ALA A 156 -8.33 28.29 8.02
C ALA A 156 -7.56 27.16 7.29
N ALA A 157 -8.26 26.12 6.83
CA ALA A 157 -7.65 25.07 6.02
C ALA A 157 -7.17 25.59 4.66
N ARG A 158 -7.97 26.44 4.01
CA ARG A 158 -7.63 27.07 2.73
C ARG A 158 -6.42 28.00 2.84
N VAL A 159 -6.37 28.83 3.87
CA VAL A 159 -5.21 29.70 4.17
C VAL A 159 -3.95 28.86 4.38
N ARG A 160 -4.04 27.76 5.13
CA ARG A 160 -2.90 26.87 5.37
C ARG A 160 -2.41 26.22 4.08
N GLY A 161 -3.32 25.65 3.27
CA GLY A 161 -2.95 25.03 2.00
C GLY A 161 -2.29 26.02 1.03
N LYS A 162 -2.76 27.28 1.00
CA LYS A 162 -2.13 28.34 0.20
C LYS A 162 -0.76 28.77 0.75
N ALA A 163 -0.61 28.85 2.07
CA ALA A 163 0.66 29.24 2.70
C ALA A 163 1.79 28.22 2.44
N GLU A 164 1.47 26.93 2.36
CA GLU A 164 2.42 25.86 2.05
C GLU A 164 3.10 26.03 0.68
N THR A 165 2.46 26.69 -0.29
CA THR A 165 3.02 26.92 -1.64
C THR A 165 3.81 28.23 -1.75
N CYS A 166 3.75 29.10 -0.74
CA CYS A 166 4.30 30.45 -0.79
C CYS A 166 5.81 30.54 -0.44
N ALA A 167 6.46 29.41 -0.17
CA ALA A 167 7.87 29.32 0.22
C ALA A 167 8.23 30.32 1.34
N TYR A 168 7.37 30.44 2.35
CA TYR A 168 7.70 31.16 3.57
C TYR A 168 8.60 30.29 4.45
N ASN A 169 9.68 30.88 4.94
CA ASN A 169 10.55 30.26 5.92
C ASN A 169 10.61 31.18 7.14
N ALA A 170 10.38 30.63 8.31
CA ALA A 170 10.57 31.32 9.58
C ALA A 170 11.58 30.52 10.40
N VAL A 171 12.62 31.19 10.89
CA VAL A 171 13.52 30.58 11.88
C VAL A 171 12.76 30.55 13.19
N CYS A 172 12.46 29.35 13.72
CA CYS A 172 11.87 29.27 15.06
C CYS A 172 12.90 29.76 16.08
N GLY A 173 12.57 30.81 16.82
CA GLY A 173 13.37 31.24 17.97
C GLY A 173 13.38 30.23 19.14
N CYS A 174 12.68 29.09 18.98
CA CYS A 174 12.53 28.07 20.01
C CYS A 174 13.71 27.09 20.15
N GLY A 175 14.74 27.17 19.30
CA GLY A 175 16.09 26.69 19.63
C GLY A 175 16.30 25.20 19.95
N HIS A 176 15.35 24.30 19.69
CA HIS A 176 15.51 22.85 19.81
C HIS A 176 14.82 22.12 18.65
#